data_AF-A0AAD5F048-F1
#
_entry.id   AF-A0AAD5F048-F1
#
_cell.length_a   1.000
_cell.length_b   1.000
_cell.length_c   1.000
_cell.angle_alpha   90.00
_cell.angle_beta   90.00
_cell.angle_gamma   90.00
#
_symmetry.space_group_name_H-M   'P 1'
#
loop_
_entity.id
_entity.type
_entity.pdbx_description
1 polymer ?
#
loop_
_entity_poly.entity_id
_entity_poly.type
_entity_poly.pdbx_seq_one_letter_code
_entity_poly.pdbx_strand_id
1 'polypeptide(L)'
;MRYPSRYREKFRFSAAAVAIRFLNSLPARKRLHLRKVVLHENRVSVAHPERHARGLIPFCRENHRLRIERRVDVLSTIFQIASLRSLPQLPISSQEEPNIRYKLGSHCITETVADWLLEALTTVDAGMPADAFTMVLDSGPATDLCSDVFHNVVHRRLAWQAALEHCYSQGILPYPSPHDPEYTFCDVSPDLWQALQHLSNETSVLRCNFSPGLPWSVDEIFEECHTWGLGQWRLAWSLGPNTRGFAVLPPLPDWGDTLRENFEM
;
A
#
# COMPACT_ATOMS: atom_id res chain seq x y z
N MET A 1 -28.89 -1.49 -3.66
CA MET A 1 -29.58 -0.29 -4.20
C MET A 1 -28.51 0.62 -4.79
N ARG A 2 -28.50 0.81 -6.12
CA ARG A 2 -27.60 1.76 -6.78
C ARG A 2 -28.28 3.12 -6.79
N TYR A 3 -27.76 4.07 -6.03
CA TYR A 3 -28.07 5.48 -6.27
C TYR A 3 -27.55 5.86 -7.66
N PRO A 4 -28.27 6.69 -8.43
CA PRO A 4 -27.75 7.21 -9.69
C PRO A 4 -26.57 8.12 -9.37
N SER A 5 -25.35 7.61 -9.55
CA SER A 5 -24.14 8.40 -9.40
C SER A 5 -24.12 9.50 -10.47
N ARG A 6 -24.28 10.75 -10.06
CA ARG A 6 -24.03 11.93 -10.92
C ARG A 6 -22.53 12.17 -11.16
N TYR A 7 -21.65 11.34 -10.61
CA TYR A 7 -20.21 11.56 -10.60
C TYR A 7 -19.48 10.44 -11.35
N ARG A 8 -18.43 10.81 -12.09
CA ARG A 8 -17.60 9.89 -12.87
C ARG A 8 -16.20 9.83 -12.29
N GLU A 9 -15.64 8.63 -12.10
CA GLU A 9 -14.26 8.48 -11.65
C GLU A 9 -13.27 9.03 -12.69
N LYS A 10 -12.25 9.75 -12.22
CA LYS A 10 -11.14 10.23 -13.05
C LYS A 10 -10.17 9.10 -13.31
N PHE A 11 -10.01 8.74 -14.57
CA PHE A 11 -9.04 7.74 -15.01
C PHE A 11 -7.68 8.40 -15.27
N ARG A 12 -6.64 7.99 -14.53
CA ARG A 12 -5.26 8.45 -14.70
C ARG A 12 -4.33 7.28 -15.04
N PHE A 13 -3.36 7.53 -15.92
CA PHE A 13 -2.27 6.59 -16.16
C PHE A 13 -1.20 6.74 -15.09
N SER A 14 -0.68 5.60 -14.61
CA SER A 14 0.50 5.59 -13.73
C SER A 14 1.71 6.23 -14.41
N ALA A 15 2.62 6.80 -13.65
CA ALA A 15 3.88 7.33 -14.15
C ALA A 15 4.69 6.26 -14.92
N ALA A 16 4.67 5.00 -14.47
CA ALA A 16 5.30 3.89 -15.18
C ALA A 16 4.74 3.70 -16.61
N ALA A 17 3.42 3.64 -16.77
CA ALA A 17 2.78 3.51 -18.08
C ALA A 17 3.11 4.69 -19.02
N VAL A 18 3.11 5.92 -18.49
CA VAL A 18 3.50 7.11 -19.26
C VAL A 18 4.97 7.04 -19.69
N ALA A 19 5.86 6.62 -18.79
CA ALA A 19 7.28 6.46 -19.09
C ALA A 19 7.54 5.37 -20.15
N ILE A 20 6.84 4.25 -20.10
CA ILE A 20 6.91 3.19 -21.12
C ILE A 20 6.54 3.76 -22.49
N ARG A 21 5.44 4.52 -22.57
CA ARG A 21 5.02 5.16 -23.83
C ARG A 21 6.08 6.16 -24.32
N PHE A 22 6.64 6.96 -23.42
CA PHE A 22 7.71 7.90 -23.76
C PHE A 22 8.96 7.18 -24.27
N LEU A 23 9.45 6.16 -23.58
CA LEU A 23 10.61 5.38 -24.00
C LEU A 23 10.38 4.70 -25.35
N ASN A 24 9.18 4.17 -25.60
CA ASN A 24 8.83 3.62 -26.90
C ASN A 24 8.85 4.65 -28.04
N SER A 25 8.58 5.93 -27.75
CA SER A 25 8.65 6.99 -28.76
C SER A 25 10.08 7.41 -29.13
N LEU A 26 11.08 7.01 -28.33
CA LEU A 26 12.48 7.35 -28.57
C LEU A 26 13.16 6.28 -29.46
N PRO A 27 13.96 6.70 -30.46
CA PRO A 27 14.84 5.78 -31.17
C PRO A 27 15.82 5.09 -30.20
N ALA A 28 16.17 3.83 -30.46
CA ALA A 28 17.07 3.04 -29.61
C ALA A 28 18.38 3.77 -29.25
N ARG A 29 18.99 4.47 -30.23
CA ARG A 29 20.19 5.30 -30.00
C ARG A 29 20.00 6.31 -28.87
N LYS A 30 18.83 6.96 -28.76
CA LYS A 30 18.55 7.92 -27.68
C LYS A 30 18.31 7.21 -26.36
N ARG A 31 17.59 6.08 -26.36
CA ARG A 31 17.36 5.28 -25.14
C ARG A 31 18.66 4.81 -24.50
N LEU A 32 19.65 4.42 -25.31
CA LEU A 32 20.98 4.01 -24.85
C LEU A 32 21.81 5.14 -24.20
N HIS A 33 21.43 6.41 -24.39
CA HIS A 33 22.06 7.56 -23.73
C HIS A 33 21.38 7.97 -22.41
N LEU A 34 20.17 7.46 -22.12
CA LEU A 34 19.51 7.71 -20.85
C LEU A 34 20.29 7.04 -19.70
N ARG A 35 20.31 7.70 -18.55
CA ARG A 35 21.05 7.24 -17.36
C ARG A 35 20.18 7.15 -16.13
N LYS A 36 19.33 8.15 -15.92
CA LYS A 36 18.41 8.20 -14.79
C LYS A 36 17.03 8.62 -15.27
N VAL A 37 16.00 7.90 -14.83
CA VAL A 37 14.60 8.27 -14.97
C VAL A 37 13.97 8.20 -13.59
N VAL A 38 13.32 9.29 -13.16
CA VAL A 38 12.56 9.33 -11.91
C VAL A 38 11.09 9.39 -12.24
N LEU A 39 10.33 8.44 -11.72
CA LEU A 39 8.89 8.32 -11.89
C LEU A 39 8.22 8.74 -10.59
N HIS A 40 7.25 9.66 -10.68
CA HIS A 40 6.49 10.12 -9.52
C HIS A 40 5.05 9.61 -9.61
N GLU A 41 4.74 8.54 -8.88
CA GLU A 41 3.38 8.04 -8.67
C GLU A 41 2.75 8.83 -7.51
N ASN A 42 2.20 9.99 -7.82
CA ASN A 42 1.64 10.93 -6.85
C ASN A 42 0.11 11.03 -6.89
N ARG A 43 -0.55 10.14 -7.64
CA ARG A 43 -2.00 10.09 -7.80
C ARG A 43 -2.46 8.66 -8.04
N VAL A 44 -3.68 8.39 -7.59
CA VAL A 44 -4.40 7.16 -7.93
C VAL A 44 -4.47 6.99 -9.45
N SER A 45 -4.10 5.79 -9.89
CA SER A 45 -4.02 5.39 -11.29
C SER A 45 -4.83 4.12 -11.53
N VAL A 46 -5.25 3.93 -12.78
CA VAL A 46 -6.18 2.87 -13.15
C VAL A 46 -5.53 1.48 -13.16
N ALA A 47 -6.37 0.46 -13.03
CA ALA A 47 -6.00 -0.95 -13.02
C ALA A 47 -5.07 -1.31 -11.85
N HIS A 48 -3.89 -1.87 -12.14
CA HIS A 48 -2.94 -2.44 -11.20
C HIS A 48 -1.60 -1.68 -11.29
N PRO A 49 -1.56 -0.40 -10.88
CA PRO A 49 -0.38 0.44 -11.08
C PRO A 49 0.88 -0.16 -10.45
N GLU A 50 0.78 -0.89 -9.35
CA GLU A 50 1.88 -1.63 -8.73
C GLU A 50 2.64 -2.50 -9.74
N ARG A 51 1.93 -3.16 -10.66
CA ARG A 51 2.49 -4.09 -11.66
C ARG A 51 3.16 -3.42 -12.85
N HIS A 52 2.88 -2.14 -13.09
CA HIS A 52 3.29 -1.46 -14.32
C HIS A 52 4.82 -1.32 -14.45
N ALA A 53 5.57 -1.43 -13.34
CA ALA A 53 7.03 -1.42 -13.36
C ALA A 53 7.62 -2.58 -14.20
N ARG A 54 6.92 -3.71 -14.35
CA ARG A 54 7.35 -4.83 -15.21
C ARG A 54 7.54 -4.42 -16.66
N GLY A 55 6.74 -3.47 -17.16
CA GLY A 55 6.87 -2.95 -18.53
C GLY A 55 8.15 -2.14 -18.78
N LEU A 56 8.90 -1.80 -17.74
CA LEU A 56 10.18 -1.09 -17.85
C LEU A 56 11.37 -2.03 -18.08
N ILE A 57 11.21 -3.32 -17.81
CA ILE A 57 12.27 -4.34 -17.89
C ILE A 57 12.99 -4.34 -19.25
N PRO A 58 12.30 -4.29 -20.42
CA PRO A 58 12.98 -4.31 -21.71
C PRO A 58 13.95 -3.15 -21.91
N PHE A 59 13.65 -1.96 -21.38
CA PHE A 59 14.51 -0.79 -21.53
C PHE A 59 15.75 -0.86 -20.63
N CYS A 60 15.61 -1.43 -19.43
CA CYS A 60 16.74 -1.67 -18.55
C CYS A 60 17.66 -2.77 -19.11
N ARG A 61 17.11 -3.78 -19.80
CA ARG A 61 17.89 -4.80 -20.53
C ARG A 61 18.58 -4.21 -21.77
N GLU A 62 17.93 -3.32 -22.51
CA GLU A 62 18.55 -2.65 -23.67
C GLU A 62 19.70 -1.74 -23.22
N ASN A 63 19.54 -1.02 -22.11
CA ASN A 63 20.51 -0.09 -21.58
C ASN A 63 20.86 -0.43 -20.13
N HIS A 64 21.91 -1.23 -19.93
CA HIS A 64 22.40 -1.63 -18.59
C HIS A 64 22.89 -0.45 -17.72
N ARG A 65 23.02 0.76 -18.28
CA ARG A 65 23.37 1.99 -17.53
C ARG A 65 22.14 2.82 -17.16
N LEU A 66 20.94 2.39 -17.54
CA LEU A 66 19.70 3.05 -17.16
C LEU A 66 19.35 2.65 -15.72
N ARG A 67 19.12 3.66 -14.89
CA ARG A 67 18.61 3.54 -13.52
C ARG A 67 17.24 4.18 -13.45
N ILE A 68 16.26 3.45 -12.96
CA ILE A 68 14.89 3.91 -12.78
C ILE A 68 14.59 3.96 -11.29
N GLU A 69 14.17 5.13 -10.83
CA GLU A 69 13.70 5.36 -9.48
C GLU A 69 12.21 5.65 -9.54
N ARG A 70 11.39 4.78 -8.95
CA ARG A 70 9.94 4.92 -8.90
C ARG A 70 9.53 5.36 -7.50
N ARG A 71 9.23 6.65 -7.35
CA ARG A 71 8.74 7.24 -6.11
C ARG A 71 7.23 7.14 -6.05
N VAL A 72 6.72 6.51 -5.02
CA VAL A 72 5.29 6.33 -4.77
C VAL A 72 4.91 7.16 -3.58
N ASP A 73 4.13 8.22 -3.80
CA ASP A 73 3.56 9.00 -2.71
C ASP A 73 2.58 8.11 -1.93
N VAL A 74 2.94 7.77 -0.69
CA VAL A 74 2.19 6.83 0.13
C VAL A 74 0.81 7.38 0.45
N LEU A 75 0.71 8.67 0.78
CA LEU A 75 -0.55 9.30 1.13
C LEU A 75 -1.44 9.45 -0.11
N SER A 76 -0.89 9.99 -1.20
CA SER A 76 -1.66 10.37 -2.40
C SER A 76 -1.95 9.20 -3.34
N THR A 77 -1.27 8.06 -3.16
CA THR A 77 -1.44 6.87 -3.99
C THR A 77 -1.94 5.69 -3.15
N ILE A 78 -1.11 5.15 -2.25
CA ILE A 78 -1.40 3.89 -1.55
C ILE A 78 -2.60 4.05 -0.59
N PHE A 79 -2.56 5.05 0.28
CA PHE A 79 -3.62 5.29 1.27
C PHE A 79 -4.92 5.76 0.63
N GLN A 80 -4.85 6.54 -0.46
CA GLN A 80 -6.04 6.87 -1.25
C GLN A 80 -6.66 5.63 -1.90
N ILE A 81 -5.88 4.76 -2.53
CA ILE A 81 -6.38 3.49 -3.11
C ILE A 81 -7.09 2.66 -2.03
N ALA A 82 -6.46 2.49 -0.87
CA ALA A 82 -7.03 1.74 0.25
C ALA A 82 -8.35 2.36 0.75
N SER A 83 -8.42 3.69 0.84
CA SER A 83 -9.64 4.39 1.25
C SER A 83 -10.73 4.27 0.19
N LEU A 84 -10.43 4.50 -1.09
CA LEU A 84 -11.40 4.40 -2.18
C LEU A 84 -12.02 3.01 -2.29
N ARG A 85 -11.26 1.94 -2.02
CA ARG A 85 -11.78 0.55 -1.97
C ARG A 85 -12.81 0.33 -0.86
N SER A 86 -12.80 1.15 0.18
CA SER A 86 -13.65 1.01 1.38
C SER A 86 -14.63 2.17 1.58
N LEU A 87 -14.71 3.12 0.62
CA LEU A 87 -15.60 4.27 0.72
C LEU A 87 -17.07 3.83 0.54
N PRO A 88 -17.94 4.04 1.55
CA PRO A 88 -19.35 3.69 1.43
C PRO A 88 -20.13 4.67 0.54
N GLN A 89 -19.64 5.90 0.42
CA GLN A 89 -20.27 7.01 -0.29
C GLN A 89 -19.23 8.03 -0.73
N LEU A 90 -19.61 8.88 -1.68
CA LEU A 90 -18.74 9.93 -2.19
C LEU A 90 -18.38 10.93 -1.08
N PRO A 91 -17.11 11.39 -1.04
CA PRO A 91 -16.69 12.40 -0.09
C PRO A 91 -17.33 13.76 -0.40
N ILE A 92 -17.84 14.41 0.64
CA ILE A 92 -18.37 15.76 0.62
C ILE A 92 -17.18 16.72 0.78
N SER A 93 -17.17 17.82 0.03
CA SER A 93 -16.07 18.77 0.14
C SER A 93 -16.08 19.47 1.50
N SER A 94 -14.90 19.77 2.04
CA SER A 94 -14.76 20.55 3.28
C SER A 94 -15.34 21.97 3.12
N GLN A 95 -15.45 22.49 1.90
CA GLN A 95 -16.11 23.77 1.62
C GLN A 95 -17.64 23.68 1.70
N GLU A 96 -18.21 22.54 1.27
CA GLU A 96 -19.66 22.29 1.29
C GLU A 96 -20.13 21.99 2.72
N GLU A 97 -19.37 21.18 3.47
CA GLU A 97 -19.70 20.79 4.85
C GLU A 97 -18.44 20.86 5.76
N PRO A 98 -18.08 22.06 6.27
CA PRO A 98 -16.84 22.26 7.06
C PRO A 98 -16.75 21.47 8.37
N ASN A 99 -17.89 20.99 8.86
CA ASN A 99 -17.98 20.20 10.09
C ASN A 99 -17.73 18.70 9.86
N ILE A 100 -17.72 18.24 8.61
CA ILE A 100 -17.43 16.84 8.26
C ILE A 100 -15.94 16.70 8.03
N ARG A 101 -15.27 15.92 8.89
CA ARG A 101 -13.86 15.56 8.71
C ARG A 101 -13.72 14.08 8.42
N TYR A 102 -13.23 13.79 7.22
CA TYR A 102 -12.90 12.43 6.83
C TYR A 102 -11.62 11.99 7.54
N LYS A 103 -11.56 10.71 7.89
CA LYS A 103 -10.37 10.06 8.43
C LYS A 103 -9.84 9.04 7.43
N LEU A 104 -8.53 8.81 7.48
CA LEU A 104 -7.91 7.72 6.74
C LEU A 104 -8.32 6.38 7.37
N GLY A 105 -9.13 5.60 6.64
CA GLY A 105 -9.54 4.26 7.06
C GLY A 105 -8.41 3.25 6.88
N SER A 106 -8.29 2.29 7.80
CA SER A 106 -7.19 1.32 7.80
C SER A 106 -7.49 0.00 7.08
N HIS A 107 -8.74 -0.20 6.63
CA HIS A 107 -9.26 -1.52 6.25
C HIS A 107 -8.49 -2.23 5.12
N CYS A 108 -8.06 -1.48 4.10
CA CYS A 108 -7.38 -2.06 2.93
C CYS A 108 -5.91 -1.65 2.82
N ILE A 109 -5.34 -1.01 3.85
CA ILE A 109 -3.99 -0.44 3.79
C ILE A 109 -2.96 -1.56 3.66
N THR A 110 -3.04 -2.59 4.51
CA THR A 110 -2.04 -3.67 4.55
C THR A 110 -1.98 -4.44 3.22
N GLU A 111 -3.13 -4.75 2.63
CA GLU A 111 -3.22 -5.41 1.34
C GLU A 111 -2.67 -4.52 0.22
N THR A 112 -3.01 -3.23 0.22
CA THR A 112 -2.50 -2.30 -0.80
C THR A 112 -0.99 -2.11 -0.65
N VAL A 113 -0.46 -2.03 0.57
CA VAL A 113 1.00 -1.99 0.80
C VAL A 113 1.65 -3.28 0.29
N ALA A 114 1.05 -4.44 0.54
CA ALA A 114 1.54 -5.72 0.04
C ALA A 114 1.59 -5.77 -1.48
N ASP A 115 0.52 -5.34 -2.16
CA ASP A 115 0.44 -5.25 -3.63
C ASP A 115 1.66 -4.50 -4.20
N TRP A 116 2.02 -3.35 -3.61
CA TRP A 116 3.16 -2.54 -4.07
C TRP A 116 4.52 -3.16 -3.74
N LEU A 117 4.74 -3.56 -2.48
CA LEU A 117 6.04 -4.06 -2.03
C LEU A 117 6.41 -5.38 -2.72
N LEU A 118 5.48 -6.31 -2.79
CA LEU A 118 5.72 -7.64 -3.37
C LEU A 118 5.91 -7.53 -4.88
N GLU A 119 5.09 -6.73 -5.59
CA GLU A 119 5.27 -6.56 -7.04
C GLU A 119 6.63 -5.94 -7.38
N ALA A 120 7.12 -4.98 -6.58
CA ALA A 120 8.46 -4.43 -6.77
C ALA A 120 9.55 -5.49 -6.60
N LEU A 121 9.46 -6.36 -5.60
CA LEU A 121 10.41 -7.47 -5.41
C LEU A 121 10.39 -8.44 -6.59
N THR A 122 9.20 -8.80 -7.09
CA THR A 122 9.06 -9.73 -8.24
C THR A 122 9.62 -9.19 -9.55
N THR A 123 9.96 -7.89 -9.65
CA THR A 123 10.59 -7.35 -10.85
C THR A 123 11.94 -7.99 -11.14
N VAL A 124 12.69 -8.35 -10.09
CA VAL A 124 13.98 -9.03 -10.20
C VAL A 124 13.79 -10.42 -10.81
N ASP A 125 12.80 -11.18 -10.33
CA ASP A 125 12.48 -12.52 -10.85
C ASP A 125 11.94 -12.47 -12.28
N ALA A 126 11.24 -11.40 -12.64
CA ALA A 126 10.85 -11.10 -14.02
C ALA A 126 12.04 -10.69 -14.92
N GLY A 127 13.23 -10.59 -14.33
CA GLY A 127 14.53 -10.34 -14.94
C GLY A 127 14.80 -8.86 -15.25
N MET A 128 14.36 -7.97 -14.36
CA MET A 128 14.94 -6.63 -14.21
C MET A 128 16.42 -6.77 -13.85
N PRO A 129 17.35 -6.09 -14.56
CA PRO A 129 18.76 -6.12 -14.20
C PRO A 129 19.00 -5.58 -12.78
N ALA A 130 19.98 -6.17 -12.09
CA ALA A 130 20.38 -5.73 -10.76
C ALA A 130 20.71 -4.23 -10.75
N ASP A 131 20.29 -3.55 -9.67
CA ASP A 131 20.44 -2.12 -9.44
C ASP A 131 19.73 -1.22 -10.49
N ALA A 132 19.07 -1.75 -11.52
CA ALA A 132 18.45 -0.92 -12.56
C ALA A 132 17.14 -0.28 -12.11
N PHE A 133 16.52 -0.80 -11.06
CA PHE A 133 15.24 -0.35 -10.54
C PHE A 133 15.27 -0.19 -9.02
N THR A 134 14.65 0.87 -8.55
CA THR A 134 14.39 1.10 -7.12
C THR A 134 12.99 1.67 -6.98
N MET A 135 12.19 1.10 -6.08
CA MET A 135 10.93 1.67 -5.63
C MET A 135 11.15 2.38 -4.29
N VAL A 136 10.74 3.63 -4.22
CA VAL A 136 10.82 4.46 -3.01
C VAL A 136 9.40 4.76 -2.55
N LEU A 137 9.05 4.34 -1.34
CA LEU A 137 7.85 4.82 -0.67
C LEU A 137 8.13 6.21 -0.09
N ASP A 138 7.49 7.21 -0.66
CA ASP A 138 7.68 8.63 -0.34
C ASP A 138 6.51 9.11 0.52
N SER A 139 6.81 9.53 1.75
CA SER A 139 5.82 10.09 2.67
C SER A 139 5.48 11.55 2.36
N GLY A 140 6.23 12.22 1.49
CA GLY A 140 6.10 13.66 1.25
C GLY A 140 6.14 14.42 2.58
N PRO A 141 5.18 15.34 2.85
CA PRO A 141 5.08 16.03 4.13
C PRO A 141 4.45 15.18 5.26
N ALA A 142 3.99 13.96 4.98
CA ALA A 142 3.20 13.13 5.89
C ALA A 142 4.04 12.06 6.61
N THR A 143 5.30 12.36 6.94
CA THR A 143 6.26 11.40 7.51
C THR A 143 5.73 10.72 8.77
N ASP A 144 5.29 11.49 9.78
CA ASP A 144 4.80 10.95 11.04
C ASP A 144 3.54 10.09 10.83
N LEU A 145 2.59 10.58 10.02
CA LEU A 145 1.37 9.84 9.69
C LEU A 145 1.70 8.51 8.98
N CYS A 146 2.63 8.50 8.04
CA CYS A 146 3.04 7.29 7.34
C CYS A 146 3.70 6.30 8.30
N SER A 147 4.60 6.77 9.15
CA SER A 147 5.23 5.94 10.19
C SER A 147 4.20 5.34 11.15
N ASP A 148 3.27 6.14 11.64
CA ASP A 148 2.21 5.70 12.54
C ASP A 148 1.30 4.66 11.90
N VAL A 149 0.92 4.87 10.64
CA VAL A 149 0.07 3.92 9.90
C VAL A 149 0.82 2.61 9.63
N PHE A 150 2.09 2.65 9.23
CA PHE A 150 2.87 1.42 9.00
C PHE A 150 3.05 0.62 10.30
N HIS A 151 3.40 1.28 11.39
CA HIS A 151 3.56 0.60 12.67
C HIS A 151 2.23 0.06 13.21
N ASN A 152 1.21 0.92 13.30
CA ASN A 152 -0.04 0.56 13.98
C ASN A 152 -0.98 -0.25 13.09
N VAL A 153 -0.94 -0.13 11.76
CA VAL A 153 -1.82 -0.88 10.85
C VAL A 153 -1.08 -2.06 10.24
N VAL A 154 -0.01 -1.83 9.49
CA VAL A 154 0.65 -2.87 8.70
C VAL A 154 1.30 -3.91 9.60
N HIS A 155 2.20 -3.49 10.50
CA HIS A 155 2.90 -4.40 11.41
C HIS A 155 1.97 -5.06 12.40
N ARG A 156 1.06 -4.30 13.04
CA ARG A 156 0.08 -4.89 13.97
C ARG A 156 -0.78 -5.95 13.29
N ARG A 157 -1.26 -5.70 12.07
CA ARG A 157 -2.13 -6.65 11.35
C ARG A 157 -1.43 -7.96 11.04
N LEU A 158 -0.18 -7.87 10.61
CA LEU A 158 0.63 -9.06 10.37
C LEU A 158 0.92 -9.83 11.66
N ALA A 159 1.27 -9.13 12.74
CA ALA A 159 1.56 -9.79 14.02
C ALA A 159 0.31 -10.46 14.62
N TRP A 160 -0.85 -9.81 14.50
CA TRP A 160 -2.13 -10.36 14.96
C TRP A 160 -2.52 -11.61 14.17
N GLN A 161 -2.33 -11.58 12.85
CA GLN A 161 -2.56 -12.75 11.98
C GLN A 161 -1.61 -13.90 12.35
N ALA A 162 -0.32 -13.62 12.54
CA ALA A 162 0.66 -14.64 12.92
C ALA A 162 0.38 -15.25 14.31
N ALA A 163 -0.05 -14.46 15.28
CA ALA A 163 -0.41 -14.95 16.61
C ALA A 163 -1.67 -15.85 16.56
N LEU A 164 -2.65 -15.50 15.73
CA LEU A 164 -3.82 -16.33 15.49
C LEU A 164 -3.45 -17.66 14.81
N GLU A 165 -2.58 -17.61 13.80
CA GLU A 165 -2.03 -18.80 13.14
C GLU A 165 -1.27 -19.69 14.11
N HIS A 166 -0.56 -19.09 15.08
CA HIS A 166 0.07 -19.86 16.15
C HIS A 166 -0.95 -20.64 16.98
N CYS A 167 -2.08 -20.01 17.34
CA CYS A 167 -3.18 -20.69 18.04
C CYS A 167 -3.75 -21.87 17.24
N TYR A 168 -3.88 -21.74 15.91
CA TYR A 168 -4.30 -22.83 15.04
C TYR A 168 -3.26 -23.97 15.00
N SER A 169 -1.99 -23.62 14.90
CA SER A 169 -0.89 -24.60 14.82
C SER A 169 -0.77 -25.46 16.08
N GLN A 170 -1.10 -24.90 17.25
CA GLN A 170 -1.08 -25.57 18.56
C GLN A 170 -2.38 -26.31 18.88
N GLY A 171 -3.40 -26.25 18.01
CA GLY A 171 -4.71 -26.86 18.26
C GLY A 171 -5.51 -26.19 19.37
N ILE A 172 -5.12 -24.98 19.79
CA ILE A 172 -5.85 -24.17 20.79
C ILE A 172 -7.18 -23.69 20.17
N LEU A 173 -7.11 -23.24 18.91
CA LEU A 173 -8.26 -22.91 18.10
C LEU A 173 -8.40 -23.93 16.96
N PRO A 174 -9.63 -24.25 16.53
CA PRO A 174 -9.83 -25.11 15.38
C PRO A 174 -9.25 -24.47 14.12
N TYR A 175 -8.57 -25.26 13.30
CA TYR A 175 -8.02 -24.77 12.03
C TYR A 175 -9.16 -24.26 11.13
N PRO A 176 -8.96 -23.14 10.43
CA PRO A 176 -10.00 -22.57 9.59
C PRO A 176 -10.36 -23.47 8.41
N SER A 177 -11.66 -23.59 8.14
CA SER A 177 -12.14 -24.22 6.91
C SER A 177 -11.82 -23.29 5.72
N PRO A 178 -11.29 -23.80 4.59
CA PRO A 178 -11.08 -23.01 3.37
C PRO A 178 -12.36 -22.37 2.82
N HIS A 179 -13.53 -22.85 3.25
CA HIS A 179 -14.85 -22.37 2.81
C HIS A 179 -15.47 -21.33 3.75
N ASP A 180 -14.81 -21.01 4.86
CA ASP A 180 -15.30 -20.05 5.84
C ASP A 180 -14.22 -18.97 6.05
N PRO A 181 -14.31 -17.80 5.40
CA PRO A 181 -13.29 -16.72 5.47
C PRO A 181 -13.23 -16.03 6.84
N GLU A 182 -14.05 -16.49 7.77
CA GLU A 182 -14.26 -16.03 9.14
C GLU A 182 -13.02 -16.05 10.06
N TYR A 183 -11.87 -16.48 9.56
CA TYR A 183 -10.70 -16.85 10.36
C TYR A 183 -9.38 -16.22 9.88
N THR A 184 -9.42 -15.32 8.90
CA THR A 184 -8.23 -14.63 8.40
C THR A 184 -8.43 -13.13 8.54
N PHE A 185 -7.68 -12.49 9.45
CA PHE A 185 -7.70 -11.05 9.64
C PHE A 185 -6.87 -10.32 8.58
N CYS A 186 -5.92 -11.01 7.94
CA CYS A 186 -5.07 -10.48 6.89
C CYS A 186 -4.83 -11.53 5.80
N ASP A 187 -5.47 -11.38 4.65
CA ASP A 187 -5.22 -12.23 3.49
C ASP A 187 -4.09 -11.64 2.64
N VAL A 188 -2.88 -11.64 3.18
CA VAL A 188 -1.67 -11.16 2.48
C VAL A 188 -0.62 -12.26 2.45
N SER A 189 0.23 -12.24 1.42
CA SER A 189 1.33 -13.21 1.33
C SER A 189 2.19 -13.17 2.60
N PRO A 190 2.62 -14.34 3.13
CA PRO A 190 3.61 -14.43 4.20
C PRO A 190 4.91 -13.67 3.90
N ASP A 191 5.23 -13.50 2.61
CA ASP A 191 6.42 -12.79 2.14
C ASP A 191 6.41 -11.28 2.49
N LEU A 192 5.26 -10.73 2.90
CA LEU A 192 5.16 -9.32 3.29
C LEU A 192 6.09 -8.98 4.46
N TRP A 193 6.31 -9.90 5.41
CA TRP A 193 7.26 -9.70 6.50
C TRP A 193 8.68 -9.45 5.98
N GLN A 194 9.12 -10.30 5.04
CA GLN A 194 10.44 -10.15 4.41
C GLN A 194 10.52 -8.87 3.59
N ALA A 195 9.45 -8.51 2.88
CA ALA A 195 9.39 -7.25 2.13
C ALA A 195 9.53 -6.01 3.03
N LEU A 196 8.88 -6.02 4.21
CA LEU A 196 9.03 -4.96 5.20
C LEU A 196 10.44 -4.92 5.79
N GLN A 197 11.07 -6.07 6.06
CA GLN A 197 12.47 -6.12 6.50
C GLN A 197 13.42 -5.52 5.45
N HIS A 198 13.21 -5.82 4.17
CA HIS A 198 13.96 -5.20 3.08
C HIS A 198 13.75 -3.69 3.02
N LEU A 199 12.51 -3.22 3.23
CA LEU A 199 12.17 -1.80 3.27
C LEU A 199 12.87 -1.08 4.43
N SER A 200 12.86 -1.67 5.64
CA SER A 200 13.47 -1.09 6.85
C SER A 200 15.00 -1.06 6.79
N ASN A 201 15.61 -2.10 6.21
CA ASN A 201 17.07 -2.19 6.12
C ASN A 201 17.63 -1.49 4.87
N GLU A 202 16.77 -1.04 3.95
CA GLU A 202 17.15 -0.49 2.64
C GLU A 202 18.08 -1.40 1.82
N THR A 203 17.95 -2.72 2.00
CA THR A 203 18.89 -3.73 1.45
C THR A 203 18.53 -4.25 0.06
N SER A 204 17.42 -3.80 -0.53
CA SER A 204 16.93 -4.33 -1.80
C SER A 204 16.48 -3.22 -2.77
N VAL A 205 15.65 -3.59 -3.75
CA VAL A 205 14.94 -2.64 -4.64
C VAL A 205 13.98 -1.72 -3.89
N LEU A 206 13.67 -1.99 -2.61
CA LEU A 206 12.74 -1.23 -1.79
C LEU A 206 13.47 -0.20 -0.92
N ARG A 207 12.94 1.02 -0.85
CA ARG A 207 13.38 2.09 0.05
C ARG A 207 12.20 2.92 0.54
N CYS A 208 12.38 3.66 1.62
CA CYS A 208 11.42 4.66 2.08
C CYS A 208 12.13 5.89 2.67
N ASN A 209 11.42 6.99 2.83
CA ASN A 209 11.94 8.22 3.46
C ASN A 209 11.27 8.55 4.81
N PHE A 210 10.62 7.57 5.41
CA PHE A 210 10.01 7.62 6.73
C PHE A 210 10.38 6.36 7.50
N SER A 211 10.12 6.30 8.80
CA SER A 211 10.35 5.06 9.56
C SER A 211 9.20 4.08 9.31
N PRO A 212 9.41 2.91 8.67
CA PRO A 212 8.35 1.93 8.50
C PRO A 212 7.94 1.26 9.82
N GLY A 213 8.64 1.57 10.92
CA GLY A 213 8.38 1.03 12.24
C GLY A 213 9.01 -0.35 12.46
N LEU A 214 8.75 -0.90 13.65
CA LEU A 214 9.14 -2.25 14.02
C LEU A 214 7.92 -3.17 14.03
N PRO A 215 8.11 -4.47 13.73
CA PRO A 215 7.12 -5.51 13.98
C PRO A 215 6.58 -5.46 15.40
N TRP A 216 5.27 -5.64 15.56
CA TRP A 216 4.68 -5.95 16.86
C TRP A 216 5.11 -7.34 17.30
N SER A 217 5.24 -7.55 18.61
CA SER A 217 5.61 -8.85 19.16
C SER A 217 4.46 -9.84 18.98
N VAL A 218 4.69 -10.88 18.17
CA VAL A 218 3.74 -11.98 17.96
C VAL A 218 3.54 -12.74 19.27
N ASP A 219 4.61 -12.97 20.02
CA ASP A 219 4.58 -13.70 21.29
C ASP A 219 3.77 -12.94 22.34
N GLU A 220 3.93 -11.61 22.45
CA GLU A 220 3.13 -10.82 23.41
C GLU A 220 1.63 -10.87 23.07
N ILE A 221 1.27 -10.74 21.79
CA ILE A 221 -0.12 -10.86 21.34
C ILE A 221 -0.66 -12.26 21.63
N PHE A 222 0.13 -13.29 21.35
CA PHE A 222 -0.25 -14.68 21.61
C PHE A 222 -0.45 -14.93 23.10
N GLU A 223 0.51 -14.55 23.96
CA GLU A 223 0.39 -14.73 25.41
C GLU A 223 -0.83 -14.01 25.98
N GLU A 224 -1.17 -12.82 25.47
CA GLU A 224 -2.37 -12.09 25.87
C GLU A 224 -3.67 -12.79 25.42
N CYS A 225 -3.70 -13.32 24.20
CA CYS A 225 -4.93 -13.68 23.50
C CYS A 225 -5.14 -15.20 23.30
N HIS A 226 -4.16 -16.06 23.60
CA HIS A 226 -4.24 -17.49 23.29
C HIS A 226 -5.41 -18.21 23.98
N THR A 227 -5.86 -17.72 25.14
CA THR A 227 -7.02 -18.28 25.85
C THR A 227 -8.36 -17.83 25.28
N TRP A 228 -8.37 -16.92 24.31
CA TRP A 228 -9.58 -16.33 23.78
C TRP A 228 -10.25 -17.22 22.72
N GLY A 229 -11.58 -17.22 22.72
CA GLY A 229 -12.34 -17.77 21.61
C GLY A 229 -12.30 -16.85 20.38
N LEU A 230 -12.65 -17.38 19.20
CA LEU A 230 -12.62 -16.63 17.94
C LEU A 230 -13.47 -15.35 17.95
N GLY A 231 -14.61 -15.36 18.64
CA GLY A 231 -15.45 -14.17 18.78
C GLY A 231 -14.73 -13.02 19.50
N GLN A 232 -13.92 -13.33 20.52
CA GLN A 232 -13.11 -12.35 21.24
C GLN A 232 -11.96 -11.82 20.37
N TRP A 233 -11.28 -12.70 19.63
CA TRP A 233 -10.29 -12.32 18.63
C TRP A 233 -10.87 -11.33 17.60
N ARG A 234 -12.05 -11.62 17.04
CA ARG A 234 -12.74 -10.72 16.10
C ARG A 234 -13.13 -9.40 16.74
N LEU A 235 -13.68 -9.44 17.95
CA LEU A 235 -14.12 -8.23 18.64
C LEU A 235 -12.93 -7.31 18.92
N ALA A 236 -11.82 -7.86 19.44
CA ALA A 236 -10.60 -7.11 19.71
C ALA A 236 -9.95 -6.57 18.43
N TRP A 237 -10.02 -7.34 17.34
CA TRP A 237 -9.61 -6.88 16.02
C TRP A 237 -10.45 -5.68 15.54
N SER A 238 -11.79 -5.80 15.59
CA SER A 238 -12.73 -4.78 15.11
C SER A 238 -12.85 -3.55 16.02
N LEU A 239 -12.58 -3.67 17.32
CA LEU A 239 -12.61 -2.55 18.27
C LEU A 239 -11.22 -1.97 18.56
N GLY A 240 -10.17 -2.55 17.98
CA GLY A 240 -8.79 -2.11 18.20
C GLY A 240 -8.54 -0.66 17.77
N PRO A 241 -7.43 -0.05 18.23
CA PRO A 241 -7.15 1.39 18.07
C PRO A 241 -7.29 1.92 16.63
N ASN A 242 -7.02 1.08 15.65
CA ASN A 242 -6.97 1.47 14.23
C ASN A 242 -8.34 1.60 13.56
N THR A 243 -9.40 1.02 14.12
CA THR A 243 -10.72 1.03 13.46
C THR A 243 -11.41 2.39 13.50
N ARG A 244 -10.90 3.32 14.32
CA ARG A 244 -11.38 4.71 14.39
C ARG A 244 -10.79 5.61 13.29
N GLY A 245 -9.89 5.09 12.45
CA GLY A 245 -9.21 5.82 11.39
C GLY A 245 -8.19 6.84 11.90
N PHE A 246 -7.28 7.26 11.02
CA PHE A 246 -6.23 8.23 11.31
C PHE A 246 -6.68 9.63 10.91
N ALA A 247 -6.42 10.62 11.77
CA ALA A 247 -6.66 12.01 11.43
C ALA A 247 -5.55 12.50 10.48
N VAL A 248 -5.94 13.04 9.33
CA VAL A 248 -5.03 13.75 8.42
C VAL A 248 -5.07 15.22 8.83
N LEU A 249 -4.07 15.67 9.57
CA LEU A 249 -4.06 16.99 10.21
C LEU A 249 -3.20 17.99 9.41
N PRO A 250 -3.50 19.30 9.50
CA PRO A 250 -2.65 20.35 8.94
C PRO A 250 -1.18 20.17 9.37
N PRO A 251 -0.21 20.43 8.47
CA PRO A 251 -0.35 21.11 7.18
C PRO A 251 -0.77 20.21 6.00
N LEU A 252 -1.15 18.94 6.24
CA LEU A 252 -1.64 18.05 5.20
C LEU A 252 -3.00 18.52 4.66
N PRO A 253 -3.33 18.20 3.39
CA PRO A 253 -4.62 18.56 2.81
C PRO A 253 -5.77 17.85 3.52
N ASP A 254 -6.96 18.44 3.47
CA ASP A 254 -8.17 17.79 3.96
C ASP A 254 -8.37 16.45 3.23
N TRP A 255 -8.63 15.39 4.00
CA TRP A 255 -8.70 14.05 3.44
C TRP A 255 -9.94 13.84 2.56
N GLY A 256 -11.07 14.48 2.89
CA GLY A 256 -12.28 14.41 2.10
C GLY A 256 -12.09 15.05 0.73
N ASP A 257 -11.53 16.25 0.70
CA ASP A 257 -11.19 16.94 -0.54
C ASP A 257 -10.18 16.14 -1.38
N THR A 258 -9.16 15.58 -0.72
CA THR A 258 -8.15 14.72 -1.35
C THR A 258 -8.78 13.51 -2.04
N LEU A 259 -9.72 12.82 -1.39
CA LEU A 259 -10.45 11.71 -1.99
C LEU A 259 -11.37 12.18 -3.14
N ARG A 260 -12.01 13.35 -2.98
CA ARG A 260 -12.90 13.94 -3.98
C ARG A 260 -12.20 14.27 -5.29
N GLU A 261 -10.89 14.56 -5.26
CA GLU A 261 -10.09 14.79 -6.47
C GLU A 261 -10.17 13.64 -7.49
N ASN A 262 -10.52 12.42 -7.06
CA ASN A 262 -10.67 11.24 -7.92
C ASN A 262 -12.00 11.19 -8.68
N PHE A 263 -12.87 12.18 -8.54
CA PHE A 263 -14.16 12.23 -9.22
C PHE A 263 -14.30 13.51 -10.08
N GLU A 264 -14.95 13.39 -11.23
CA GLU A 264 -15.46 14.49 -12.05
C GLU A 264 -16.76 14.99 -11.40
N MET A 265 -16.83 16.31 -11.23
CA MET A 265 -17.99 17.03 -10.70
C MET A 265 -18.88 17.51 -11.83
#